data_AF-A0A352Z9P8-F1
#
_entry.id   AF-A0A352Z9P8-F1
#
_cell.length_a   1.000
_cell.length_b   1.000
_cell.length_c   1.000
_cell.angle_alpha   90.00
_cell.angle_beta   90.00
_cell.angle_gamma   90.00
#
_symmetry.space_group_name_H-M   'P 1'
#
loop_
_entity.id
_entity.type
_entity.pdbx_description
1 polymer ?
#
loop_
_entity_poly.entity_id
_entity_poly.type
_entity_poly.pdbx_seq_one_letter_code
_entity_poly.pdbx_strand_id
1 'polypeptide(L)'
;MNQEIMILKGQIADSKHRLKELDLEASGLIISIRANLNPYEDDITKLKIPEARVSMKRLYAIYNEMVILKKRVADMEEGLANG
;
A
#
# COMPACT_ATOMS: atom_id res chain seq x y z
N MET A 1 30.80 -9.06 -4.91
CA MET A 1 30.66 -7.61 -5.19
C MET A 1 29.71 -7.30 -6.35
N ASN A 2 30.07 -7.43 -7.64
CA ASN A 2 29.19 -7.00 -8.75
C ASN A 2 27.85 -7.75 -8.84
N GLN A 3 27.85 -9.07 -8.58
CA GLN A 3 26.61 -9.87 -8.60
C GLN A 3 25.70 -9.54 -7.41
N GLU A 4 26.25 -9.32 -6.21
CA GLU A 4 25.48 -8.96 -5.02
C GLU A 4 24.82 -7.58 -5.17
N ILE A 5 25.55 -6.60 -5.70
CA ILE A 5 25.00 -5.27 -6.03
C ILE A 5 23.88 -5.39 -7.05
N MET A 6 24.04 -6.23 -8.08
CA MET A 6 23.01 -6.45 -9.09
C MET A 6 21.75 -7.07 -8.49
N ILE A 7 21.89 -8.09 -7.64
CA ILE A 7 20.77 -8.75 -6.95
C ILE A 7 20.03 -7.74 -6.06
N LEU A 8 20.77 -6.94 -5.29
CA LEU A 8 20.19 -5.96 -4.37
C LEU A 8 19.41 -4.86 -5.13
N LYS A 9 19.94 -4.37 -6.26
CA LYS A 9 19.22 -3.46 -7.15
C LYS A 9 17.94 -4.08 -7.71
N GLY A 10 17.97 -5.37 -8.06
CA GLY A 10 16.77 -6.12 -8.48
C GLY A 10 15.71 -6.14 -7.38
N GLN A 11 16.09 -6.50 -6.16
CA GLN A 11 15.16 -6.54 -5.01
C GLN A 11 14.55 -5.17 -4.70
N ILE A 12 15.32 -4.09 -4.82
CA ILE A 12 14.81 -2.71 -4.67
C ILE A 12 13.81 -2.39 -5.78
N ALA A 13 14.09 -2.76 -7.03
CA ALA A 13 13.20 -2.52 -8.16
C ALA A 13 11.86 -3.25 -7.98
N ASP A 14 11.89 -4.53 -7.59
CA ASP A 14 10.70 -5.34 -7.32
C ASP A 14 9.87 -4.74 -6.17
N SER A 15 10.55 -4.32 -5.09
CA SER A 15 9.89 -3.69 -3.95
C SER A 15 9.21 -2.37 -4.34
N LYS A 16 9.87 -1.54 -5.16
CA LYS A 16 9.29 -0.30 -5.68
C LYS A 16 8.13 -0.55 -6.65
N HIS A 17 8.20 -1.61 -7.45
CA HIS A 17 7.08 -2.02 -8.30
C HIS A 17 5.87 -2.40 -7.43
N ARG A 18 6.08 -3.24 -6.42
CA ARG A 18 5.04 -3.63 -5.48
C ARG A 18 4.41 -2.45 -4.75
N LEU A 19 5.20 -1.45 -4.36
CA LEU A 19 4.67 -0.22 -3.78
C LEU A 19 3.69 0.51 -4.71
N LYS A 20 3.94 0.54 -6.02
CA LYS A 20 3.04 1.17 -7.00
C LYS A 20 1.73 0.40 -7.15
N GLU A 21 1.79 -0.93 -7.15
CA GLU A 21 0.58 -1.77 -7.19
C GLU A 21 -0.30 -1.54 -5.96
N LEU A 22 0.31 -1.54 -4.78
CA LEU A 22 -0.36 -1.30 -3.51
C LEU A 22 -0.99 0.10 -3.46
N ASP A 23 -0.30 1.11 -3.99
CA ASP A 23 -0.80 2.49 -4.06
C ASP A 23 -2.03 2.62 -4.99
N LEU A 24 -2.00 1.93 -6.13
CA LEU A 24 -3.15 1.85 -7.05
C LEU A 24 -4.35 1.16 -6.38
N GLU A 25 -4.12 0.03 -5.70
CA GLU A 25 -5.17 -0.69 -4.98
C GLU A 25 -5.75 0.17 -3.84
N ALA A 26 -4.89 0.81 -3.03
CA ALA A 26 -5.30 1.71 -1.97
C ALA A 26 -6.16 2.87 -2.49
N SER A 27 -5.78 3.47 -3.62
CA SER A 27 -6.54 4.54 -4.27
C SER A 27 -7.94 4.08 -4.66
N GLY A 28 -8.06 2.89 -5.25
CA GLY A 28 -9.36 2.28 -5.58
C GLY A 28 -10.23 2.03 -4.34
N LEU A 29 -9.63 1.53 -3.26
CA LEU A 29 -10.33 1.30 -1.99
C LEU A 29 -10.83 2.60 -1.38
N ILE A 30 -10.04 3.67 -1.40
CA ILE A 30 -10.46 4.99 -0.89
C ILE A 30 -11.69 5.51 -1.64
N ILE A 31 -11.71 5.38 -2.97
CA ILE A 31 -12.86 5.77 -3.79
C ILE A 31 -14.09 4.94 -3.40
N SER A 32 -13.95 3.61 -3.29
CA SER A 32 -15.05 2.71 -2.91
C SER A 32 -15.59 3.01 -1.51
N ILE A 33 -14.72 3.27 -0.53
CA ILE A 33 -15.11 3.62 0.84
C ILE A 33 -15.92 4.93 0.84
N ARG A 34 -15.48 5.95 0.11
CA ARG A 34 -16.21 7.23 0.00
C ARG A 34 -17.58 7.06 -0.66
N ALA A 35 -17.68 6.20 -1.68
CA ALA A 35 -18.95 5.90 -2.32
C ALA A 35 -19.92 5.16 -1.38
N ASN A 36 -19.40 4.24 -0.55
CA ASN A 36 -20.20 3.45 0.40
C ASN A 36 -20.59 4.22 1.66
N LEU A 37 -19.79 5.21 2.05
CA LEU A 37 -20.01 6.09 3.21
C LEU A 37 -20.41 7.50 2.74
N ASN A 38 -21.49 7.59 1.98
CA ASN A 38 -22.02 8.87 1.49
C ASN A 38 -22.34 9.80 2.69
N PRO A 39 -21.65 10.94 2.84
CA PRO A 39 -21.85 11.82 3.99
C PRO A 39 -23.18 12.59 3.96
N TYR A 40 -23.92 12.51 2.84
CA TYR A 40 -25.21 13.18 2.66
C TYR A 40 -26.42 12.24 2.85
N GLU A 41 -26.18 10.99 3.24
CA GLU A 41 -27.26 10.09 3.63
C GLU A 41 -27.55 10.28 5.12
N ASP A 42 -28.76 10.76 5.42
CA ASP A 42 -29.19 11.03 6.80
C ASP A 42 -29.55 9.74 7.56
N ASP A 43 -29.92 8.66 6.85
CA ASP A 43 -30.23 7.37 7.43
C ASP A 43 -29.05 6.40 7.30
N ILE A 44 -28.31 6.24 8.40
CA ILE A 44 -27.12 5.37 8.47
C ILE A 44 -27.40 3.91 8.05
N THR A 45 -28.64 3.44 8.15
CA THR A 45 -29.02 2.07 7.79
C THR A 45 -29.07 1.85 6.27
N LYS A 46 -29.08 2.92 5.48
CA LYS A 46 -28.99 2.89 4.01
C LYS A 46 -27.55 2.92 3.49
N LEU A 47 -26.58 3.20 4.35
CA LEU A 47 -25.17 3.14 3.98
C LEU A 47 -24.71 1.70 3.81
N LYS A 48 -23.76 1.50 2.90
CA LYS A 48 -23.12 0.20 2.65
C LYS A 48 -22.00 -0.05 3.65
N ILE A 49 -22.35 -0.03 4.94
CA ILE A 49 -21.41 -0.17 6.07
C ILE A 49 -20.60 -1.48 6.01
N PRO A 50 -21.21 -2.66 5.75
CA PRO A 50 -20.45 -3.91 5.66
C PRO A 50 -19.38 -3.88 4.56
N GLU A 51 -19.70 -3.33 3.39
CA GLU A 51 -18.78 -3.21 2.26
C GLU A 51 -17.66 -2.21 2.56
N ALA A 52 -18.00 -1.06 3.12
CA ALA A 52 -17.02 -0.08 3.58
C ALA A 52 -16.05 -0.67 4.62
N ARG A 53 -16.55 -1.49 5.55
CA ARG A 53 -15.73 -2.18 6.55
C ARG A 53 -14.75 -3.15 5.90
N VAL A 54 -15.19 -3.94 4.93
CA VAL A 54 -14.32 -4.88 4.20
C VAL A 54 -13.22 -4.11 3.45
N SER A 55 -13.58 -3.06 2.72
CA SER A 55 -12.62 -2.21 2.01
C SER A 55 -11.63 -1.54 2.97
N MET A 56 -12.10 -1.02 4.11
CA MET A 56 -11.25 -0.40 5.12
C MET A 56 -10.27 -1.39 5.74
N LYS A 57 -10.70 -2.63 6.01
CA LYS A 57 -9.82 -3.70 6.51
C LYS A 57 -8.68 -3.98 5.52
N ARG A 58 -8.99 -4.06 4.22
CA ARG A 58 -7.96 -4.24 3.18
C ARG A 58 -7.05 -3.02 3.07
N LEU A 59 -7.60 -1.81 3.10
CA LEU A 59 -6.82 -0.57 3.06
C LEU A 59 -5.82 -0.49 4.23
N TYR A 60 -6.25 -0.83 5.44
CA TYR A 60 -5.37 -0.88 6.61
C TYR A 60 -4.25 -1.92 6.47
N ALA A 61 -4.56 -3.10 5.92
CA ALA A 61 -3.54 -4.11 5.64
C ALA A 61 -2.50 -3.62 4.62
N ILE A 62 -2.95 -2.99 3.52
CA ILE A 62 -2.09 -2.38 2.51
C ILE A 62 -1.20 -1.30 3.12
N TYR A 63 -1.77 -0.41 3.93
CA TYR A 63 -1.02 0.63 4.61
C TYR A 63 0.16 0.04 5.41
N ASN A 64 -0.10 -0.99 6.22
CA ASN A 64 0.95 -1.64 7.00
C ASN A 64 2.00 -2.33 6.12
N GLU A 65 1.58 -3.01 5.05
CA GLU A 65 2.49 -3.61 4.06
C GLU A 65 3.40 -2.54 3.43
N MET A 66 2.83 -1.39 3.03
CA MET A 66 3.58 -0.28 2.44
C MET A 66 4.56 0.34 3.44
N VAL A 67 4.19 0.52 4.71
CA VAL A 67 5.10 1.05 5.74
C VAL A 67 6.31 0.15 5.91
N ILE A 68 6.08 -1.16 6.03
CA ILE A 68 7.16 -2.17 6.17
C ILE A 68 8.04 -2.18 4.92
N LEU A 69 7.44 -2.19 3.73
CA LEU A 69 8.16 -2.27 2.47
C LEU A 69 8.99 -1.00 2.18
N LYS A 70 8.46 0.19 2.52
CA LYS A 70 9.22 1.46 2.42
C LYS A 70 10.44 1.46 3.33
N LYS A 71 10.29 0.98 4.57
CA LYS A 71 11.44 0.83 5.48
C LYS A 71 12.48 -0.12 4.90
N ARG A 72 12.06 -1.30 4.43
CA ARG A 72 12.97 -2.28 3.82
C ARG A 72 13.71 -1.72 2.61
N VAL A 73 13.03 -0.95 1.76
CA VAL A 73 13.68 -0.28 0.61
C VAL A 73 14.73 0.72 1.07
N ALA A 74 14.42 1.56 2.07
CA ALA A 74 15.37 2.51 2.62
C ALA A 74 16.61 1.81 3.21
N ASP A 75 16.42 0.74 3.98
CA ASP A 75 17.51 -0.05 4.56
C ASP A 75 18.40 -0.67 3.46
N MET A 76 17.81 -1.17 2.37
CA MET A 76 18.55 -1.73 1.22
C MET A 76 19.32 -0.65 0.44
N GLU A 77 18.73 0.54 0.28
CA GLU A 77 19.36 1.68 -0.40
C GLU A 77 20.54 2.24 0.42
N GLU A 78 20.40 2.33 1.74
CA GLU A 78 21.48 2.71 2.65
C GLU A 78 22.65 1.71 2.59
N GLY A 79 22.33 0.41 2.57
CA GLY A 79 23.33 -0.64 2.41
C GLY A 79 24.11 -0.56 1.09
N LEU A 80 23.48 -0.09 0.00
CA LEU A 80 24.16 0.16 -1.27
C LEU A 80 25.01 1.44 -1.28
N ALA A 81 24.66 2.45 -0.49
CA ALA A 81 25.37 3.71 -0.45
C ALA A 81 26.65 3.64 0.42
N ASN A 82 26.65 2.75 1.42
CA ASN A 82 27.73 2.60 2.40
C ASN A 82 28.71 1.44 2.10
N GLY A 83 28.48 0.66 1.04
CA GLY A 83 29.33 -0.47 0.61
C GLY A 83 30.02 -0.21 -0.72
#